data_AF-A0A0H3WSI0-F1
#
_entry.id   AF-A0A0H3WSI0-F1
#
_cell.length_a   1.000
_cell.length_b   1.000
_cell.length_c   1.000
_cell.angle_alpha   90.00
_cell.angle_beta   90.00
_cell.angle_gamma   90.00
#
_symmetry.space_group_name_H-M   'P 1'
#
loop_
_entity.id
_entity.type
_entity.pdbx_description
1 polymer ?
#
loop_
_entity_poly.entity_id
_entity_poly.type
_entity_poly.pdbx_seq_one_letter_code
_entity_poly.pdbx_strand_id
1 'polypeptide(L)'
;MFEHIDAYPGDPILSLNENFAKDPRTNKVNLSIGIYYDDTGRLPVMNAVRQAEALLLAEVGPKPYLPMAGFANYRDAVQGLVFGEDSPARKNGSIATVQTLGGSGALKVGADFIKRYFPNSQVWVSDPTWDNHRFIFERAGFTVNTYPYYDEATGGLQFEAMVDAIDKLPARSVVLLHACCHNPTGVDLNDAQWVQLIEVLKQRELLPFVDMAYQGFGSGIEADAFVIRELARQGLPAFVANSFSKNFSLYGERCGGLSVICESPEAADRVLGQLTSAVRSNYSNPPTHGAKIVAKVLSTPELRKSWEDELSTMCQRITRMRGAIHEGLRGRVPDNMLSRYLEQRGMFTYTGLSAAQVDVLREAHGVYLIRSGRMCVAGLNESNVAVVADSIAKVLNG
;
A
#
# COMPACT_ATOMS: atom_id res chain seq x y z
N MET A 1 18.06 -10.34 33.94
CA MET A 1 16.88 -10.78 33.14
C MET A 1 16.78 -10.01 31.84
N PHE A 2 16.53 -8.70 31.82
CA PHE A 2 16.43 -7.91 30.58
C PHE A 2 17.72 -7.15 30.20
N GLU A 3 18.87 -7.51 30.79
CA GLU A 3 20.15 -6.81 30.57
C GLU A 3 20.79 -7.06 29.20
N HIS A 4 20.32 -8.07 28.48
CA HIS A 4 20.80 -8.47 27.14
C HIS A 4 19.86 -8.01 26.01
N ILE A 5 18.81 -7.25 26.33
CA ILE A 5 17.85 -6.77 25.33
C ILE A 5 18.41 -5.51 24.67
N ASP A 6 18.75 -5.61 23.39
CA ASP A 6 19.23 -4.48 22.61
C ASP A 6 18.15 -3.39 22.46
N ALA A 7 18.58 -2.13 22.42
CA ALA A 7 17.68 -1.03 22.11
C ALA A 7 17.15 -1.16 20.67
N TYR A 8 15.84 -1.01 20.49
CA TYR A 8 15.25 -0.96 19.16
C TYR A 8 15.69 0.34 18.47
N PRO A 9 16.29 0.29 17.26
CA PRO A 9 16.87 1.46 16.60
C PRO A 9 15.83 2.51 16.16
N GLY A 10 14.53 2.24 16.33
CA GLY A 10 13.43 3.12 15.95
C GLY A 10 13.00 2.94 14.48
N ASP A 11 11.82 3.44 14.14
CA ASP A 11 11.37 3.55 12.74
C ASP A 11 11.90 4.88 12.18
N PRO A 12 12.69 4.86 11.08
CA PRO A 12 13.32 6.06 10.54
C PRO A 12 12.30 7.12 10.07
N ILE A 13 11.08 6.73 9.69
CA ILE A 13 10.01 7.65 9.31
C ILE A 13 9.47 8.37 10.55
N LEU A 14 9.26 7.64 11.65
CA LEU A 14 8.72 8.23 12.89
C LEU A 14 9.71 9.18 13.54
N SER A 15 10.99 8.80 13.64
CA SER A 15 12.03 9.69 14.16
C SER A 15 12.19 10.96 13.32
N LEU A 16 12.02 10.87 11.99
CA LEU A 16 12.06 12.05 11.12
C LEU A 16 10.87 13.00 11.36
N ASN A 17 9.69 12.47 11.70
CA ASN A 17 8.54 13.29 12.09
C ASN A 17 8.76 14.02 13.42
N GLU A 18 9.42 13.37 14.40
CA GLU A 18 9.77 14.05 15.66
C GLU A 18 10.74 15.21 15.41
N ASN A 19 11.74 15.02 14.55
CA ASN A 19 12.66 16.09 14.15
C ASN A 19 11.94 17.22 13.42
N PHE A 20 11.01 16.88 12.52
CA PHE A 20 10.15 17.86 11.86
C PHE A 20 9.32 18.65 12.87
N ALA A 21 8.74 18.01 13.88
CA ALA A 21 7.95 18.69 14.90
C ALA A 21 8.77 19.70 15.72
N LYS A 22 10.02 19.35 16.06
CA LYS A 22 10.95 20.18 16.86
C LYS A 22 11.56 21.36 16.09
N ASP A 23 11.54 21.34 14.77
CA ASP A 23 12.09 22.41 13.93
C ASP A 23 11.31 23.74 14.11
N PRO A 24 11.94 24.85 14.51
CA PRO A 24 11.25 26.12 14.75
C PRO A 24 10.88 26.89 13.48
N ARG A 25 11.37 26.48 12.30
CA ARG A 25 11.11 27.18 11.03
C ARG A 25 9.63 27.14 10.67
N THR A 26 9.08 28.28 10.24
CA THR A 26 7.66 28.41 9.86
C THR A 26 7.37 27.95 8.43
N ASN A 27 8.38 27.86 7.57
CA ASN A 27 8.29 27.43 6.18
C ASN A 27 8.75 25.98 5.95
N LYS A 28 8.91 25.18 7.01
CA LYS A 28 9.30 23.76 6.91
C LYS A 28 8.20 22.94 6.22
N VAL A 29 8.60 21.94 5.44
CA VAL A 29 7.70 21.05 4.69
C VAL A 29 8.01 19.60 5.03
N ASN A 30 6.98 18.83 5.39
CA ASN A 30 7.12 17.40 5.67
C ASN A 30 6.63 16.56 4.48
N LEU A 31 7.56 15.94 3.77
CA LEU A 31 7.29 15.01 2.67
C LEU A 31 7.76 13.58 3.03
N SER A 32 7.97 13.32 4.33
CA SER A 32 8.50 12.04 4.81
C SER A 32 7.40 11.01 5.06
N ILE A 33 6.26 11.40 5.62
CA ILE A 33 5.22 10.47 6.07
C ILE A 33 4.27 10.10 4.94
N GLY A 34 3.96 8.80 4.82
CA GLY A 34 3.08 8.24 3.79
C GLY A 34 1.60 8.37 4.11
N ILE A 35 1.16 9.61 4.35
CA ILE A 35 -0.23 9.99 4.63
C ILE A 35 -0.67 11.02 3.59
N TYR A 36 -1.94 10.96 3.19
CA TYR A 36 -2.55 11.98 2.36
C TYR A 36 -2.87 13.24 3.16
N TYR A 37 -2.50 14.40 2.62
CA TYR A 37 -2.91 15.71 3.11
C TYR A 37 -3.81 16.41 2.09
N ASP A 38 -4.76 17.21 2.58
CA ASP A 38 -5.58 18.11 1.77
C ASP A 38 -4.80 19.37 1.32
N ASP A 39 -5.46 20.27 0.59
CA ASP A 39 -4.85 21.51 0.08
C ASP A 39 -4.36 22.45 1.19
N THR A 40 -4.83 22.27 2.42
CA THR A 40 -4.40 23.04 3.61
C THR A 40 -3.32 22.32 4.42
N GLY A 41 -2.81 21.18 3.93
CA GLY A 41 -1.78 20.41 4.60
C GLY A 41 -2.29 19.64 5.81
N ARG A 42 -3.59 19.30 5.86
CA ARG A 42 -4.21 18.57 6.99
C ARG A 42 -4.63 17.17 6.57
N LEU A 43 -4.61 16.25 7.54
CA LEU A 43 -5.17 14.91 7.37
C LEU A 43 -6.71 15.03 7.28
N PRO A 44 -7.36 14.68 6.15
CA PRO A 44 -8.79 14.85 6.01
C PRO A 44 -9.56 13.74 6.73
N VAL A 45 -10.78 14.06 7.16
CA VAL A 45 -11.84 13.07 7.44
C VAL A 45 -12.81 13.11 6.28
N MET A 46 -12.87 12.02 5.51
CA MET A 46 -13.72 11.95 4.33
C MET A 46 -15.18 12.16 4.69
N ASN A 47 -15.93 12.85 3.83
CA ASN A 47 -17.33 13.18 4.08
C ASN A 47 -18.20 11.93 4.24
N ALA A 48 -17.99 10.91 3.40
CA ALA A 48 -18.68 9.63 3.51
C ALA A 48 -18.41 8.93 4.85
N VAL A 49 -17.17 9.01 5.36
CA VAL A 49 -16.79 8.48 6.67
C VAL A 49 -17.50 9.23 7.79
N ARG A 50 -17.47 10.57 7.77
CA ARG A 50 -18.16 11.41 8.76
C ARG A 50 -19.65 11.12 8.82
N GLN A 51 -20.29 10.97 7.66
CA GLN A 51 -21.72 10.65 7.59
C GLN A 51 -22.01 9.23 8.09
N ALA A 52 -21.18 8.24 7.74
CA ALA A 52 -21.31 6.88 8.25
C ALA A 52 -21.15 6.82 9.78
N GLU A 53 -20.19 7.55 10.34
CA GLU A 53 -20.01 7.68 11.79
C GLU A 53 -21.24 8.28 12.48
N ALA A 54 -21.80 9.36 11.93
CA ALA A 54 -23.00 9.99 12.47
C ALA A 54 -24.21 9.03 12.47
N LEU A 55 -24.38 8.25 11.40
CA LEU A 55 -25.43 7.23 11.32
C LEU A 55 -25.21 6.10 12.34
N LEU A 56 -23.97 5.64 12.50
CA LEU A 56 -23.63 4.61 13.50
C LEU A 56 -23.80 5.09 14.94
N LEU A 57 -23.59 6.39 15.20
CA LEU A 57 -23.83 7.01 16.50
C LEU A 57 -25.32 7.07 16.85
N ALA A 58 -26.21 7.17 15.86
CA ALA A 58 -27.66 7.08 16.08
C ALA A 58 -28.12 5.66 16.42
N GLU A 59 -27.30 4.64 16.13
CA GLU A 59 -27.59 3.21 16.32
C GLU A 59 -26.68 2.57 17.39
N VAL A 60 -26.40 3.28 18.49
CA VAL A 60 -25.52 2.77 19.55
C VAL A 60 -26.16 1.57 20.24
N GLY A 61 -25.58 0.39 19.95
CA GLY A 61 -25.88 -0.87 20.61
C GLY A 61 -24.66 -1.49 21.31
N PRO A 62 -24.83 -2.70 21.89
CA PRO A 62 -23.74 -3.43 22.54
C PRO A 62 -22.59 -3.71 21.57
N LYS A 63 -21.39 -3.93 22.14
CA LYS A 63 -20.15 -4.21 21.39
C LYS A 63 -19.63 -5.62 21.70
N PRO A 64 -20.33 -6.69 21.25
CA PRO A 64 -19.84 -8.05 21.44
C PRO A 64 -18.59 -8.31 20.61
N TYR A 65 -17.89 -9.40 20.92
CA TYR A 65 -16.84 -9.92 20.04
C TYR A 65 -17.39 -10.21 18.65
N LEU A 66 -16.58 -9.92 17.63
CA LEU A 66 -16.86 -10.34 16.27
C LEU A 66 -16.45 -11.81 16.06
N PRO A 67 -16.95 -12.48 15.01
CA PRO A 67 -16.34 -13.70 14.53
C PRO A 67 -14.85 -13.49 14.25
N MET A 68 -14.03 -14.55 14.34
CA MET A 68 -12.59 -14.47 14.05
C MET A 68 -12.30 -14.02 12.61
N ALA A 69 -13.18 -14.36 11.68
CA ALA A 69 -13.10 -13.87 10.30
C ALA A 69 -13.45 -12.37 10.16
N GLY A 70 -14.06 -11.77 11.17
CA GLY A 70 -14.55 -10.39 11.19
C GLY A 70 -16.02 -10.24 10.83
N PHE A 71 -16.44 -8.98 10.66
CA PHE A 71 -17.82 -8.64 10.36
C PHE A 71 -18.21 -9.08 8.94
N ALA A 72 -19.28 -9.87 8.81
CA ALA A 72 -19.67 -10.49 7.54
C ALA A 72 -19.88 -9.48 6.41
N ASN A 73 -20.65 -8.41 6.65
CA ASN A 73 -20.94 -7.39 5.64
C ASN A 73 -19.68 -6.62 5.22
N TYR A 74 -18.71 -6.46 6.13
CA TYR A 74 -17.42 -5.86 5.79
C TYR A 74 -16.62 -6.77 4.85
N ARG A 75 -16.54 -8.07 5.16
CA ARG A 75 -15.82 -9.04 4.31
C ARG A 75 -16.43 -9.14 2.92
N ASP A 76 -17.76 -9.06 2.84
CA ASP A 76 -18.48 -9.04 1.56
C ASP A 76 -18.19 -7.76 0.76
N ALA A 77 -18.28 -6.60 1.40
CA ALA A 77 -17.97 -5.31 0.78
C ALA A 77 -16.50 -5.23 0.30
N VAL A 78 -15.56 -5.79 1.07
CA VAL A 78 -14.15 -5.92 0.66
C VAL A 78 -14.03 -6.73 -0.62
N GLN A 79 -14.69 -7.90 -0.70
CA GLN A 79 -14.62 -8.73 -1.90
C GLN A 79 -15.23 -8.04 -3.11
N GLY A 80 -16.39 -7.39 -2.95
CA GLY A 80 -17.05 -6.63 -4.02
C GLY A 80 -16.15 -5.51 -4.56
N LEU A 81 -15.45 -4.79 -3.67
CA LEU A 81 -14.53 -3.72 -4.07
C LEU A 81 -13.26 -4.24 -4.76
N VAL A 82 -12.60 -5.24 -4.17
CA VAL A 82 -11.28 -5.71 -4.62
C VAL A 82 -11.41 -6.53 -5.91
N PHE A 83 -12.36 -7.46 -5.98
CA PHE A 83 -12.49 -8.38 -7.11
C PHE A 83 -13.52 -7.91 -8.15
N GLY A 84 -14.37 -6.94 -7.80
CA GLY A 84 -15.53 -6.54 -8.59
C GLY A 84 -16.75 -7.44 -8.32
N GLU A 85 -17.95 -6.85 -8.36
CA GLU A 85 -19.21 -7.55 -8.07
C GLU A 85 -19.47 -8.73 -9.03
N ASP A 86 -18.99 -8.61 -10.27
CA ASP A 86 -19.19 -9.61 -11.31
C ASP A 86 -18.12 -10.71 -11.37
N SER A 87 -17.13 -10.70 -10.46
CA SER A 87 -16.07 -11.69 -10.42
C SER A 87 -16.60 -13.12 -10.36
N PRO A 88 -16.23 -14.01 -11.31
CA PRO A 88 -16.60 -15.42 -11.26
C PRO A 88 -16.12 -16.13 -9.99
N ALA A 89 -14.91 -15.80 -9.51
CA ALA A 89 -14.35 -16.36 -8.28
C ALA A 89 -15.11 -15.89 -7.02
N ARG A 90 -15.69 -14.69 -7.04
CA ARG A 90 -16.60 -14.22 -5.97
C ARG A 90 -17.94 -14.96 -6.05
N LYS A 91 -18.55 -15.02 -7.24
CA LYS A 91 -19.86 -15.67 -7.46
C LYS A 91 -19.84 -17.17 -7.16
N ASN A 92 -18.75 -17.86 -7.45
CA ASN A 92 -18.62 -19.29 -7.18
C ASN A 92 -18.24 -19.61 -5.72
N GLY A 93 -17.81 -18.61 -4.92
CA GLY A 93 -17.41 -18.82 -3.52
C GLY A 93 -15.96 -19.30 -3.33
N SER A 94 -15.07 -19.13 -4.32
CA SER A 94 -13.67 -19.59 -4.25
C SER A 94 -12.70 -18.57 -3.67
N ILE A 95 -13.19 -17.56 -2.94
CA ILE A 95 -12.36 -16.53 -2.30
C ILE A 95 -12.57 -16.54 -0.78
N ALA A 96 -11.52 -16.94 -0.05
CA ALA A 96 -11.51 -16.88 1.41
C ALA A 96 -11.08 -15.49 1.89
N THR A 97 -11.99 -14.72 2.52
CA THR A 97 -11.68 -13.36 3.02
C THR A 97 -11.85 -13.26 4.54
N VAL A 98 -10.87 -12.65 5.21
CA VAL A 98 -10.92 -12.25 6.63
C VAL A 98 -10.64 -10.76 6.79
N GLN A 99 -11.29 -10.13 7.77
CA GLN A 99 -10.99 -8.77 8.22
C GLN A 99 -9.67 -8.75 9.00
N THR A 100 -8.84 -7.74 8.76
CA THR A 100 -7.49 -7.66 9.35
C THR A 100 -7.19 -6.27 9.91
N LEU A 101 -6.13 -6.20 10.72
CA LEU A 101 -5.60 -4.96 11.31
C LEU A 101 -4.81 -4.13 10.27
N GLY A 102 -5.52 -3.59 9.29
CA GLY A 102 -4.94 -2.93 8.12
C GLY A 102 -4.24 -3.90 7.17
N GLY A 103 -3.57 -3.35 6.16
CA GLY A 103 -2.76 -4.15 5.23
C GLY A 103 -1.64 -4.92 5.96
N SER A 104 -1.01 -4.31 6.97
CA SER A 104 0.03 -4.95 7.77
C SER A 104 -0.48 -6.19 8.52
N GLY A 105 -1.69 -6.13 9.08
CA GLY A 105 -2.34 -7.29 9.68
C GLY A 105 -2.66 -8.38 8.66
N ALA A 106 -3.04 -8.01 7.44
CA ALA A 106 -3.26 -8.96 6.36
C ALA A 106 -1.98 -9.68 5.94
N LEU A 107 -0.89 -8.93 5.75
CA LEU A 107 0.43 -9.48 5.47
C LEU A 107 0.87 -10.45 6.59
N LYS A 108 0.69 -10.08 7.85
CA LYS A 108 1.07 -10.95 8.99
C LYS A 108 0.26 -12.24 9.04
N VAL A 109 -1.07 -12.17 8.93
CA VAL A 109 -1.94 -13.37 8.93
C VAL A 109 -1.62 -14.27 7.73
N GLY A 110 -1.40 -13.67 6.55
CA GLY A 110 -0.99 -14.40 5.35
C GLY A 110 0.37 -15.05 5.52
N ALA A 111 1.37 -14.34 6.07
CA ALA A 111 2.70 -14.88 6.35
C ALA A 111 2.63 -16.06 7.34
N ASP A 112 1.88 -15.95 8.43
CA ASP A 112 1.74 -17.04 9.42
C ASP A 112 1.05 -18.26 8.82
N PHE A 113 0.03 -18.05 7.98
CA PHE A 113 -0.61 -19.12 7.21
C PHE A 113 0.40 -19.80 6.28
N ILE A 114 1.10 -19.03 5.45
CA ILE A 114 2.06 -19.57 4.48
C ILE A 114 3.17 -20.30 5.22
N LYS A 115 3.68 -19.79 6.34
CA LYS A 115 4.77 -20.45 7.08
C LYS A 115 4.35 -21.82 7.60
N ARG A 116 3.08 -21.96 7.99
CA ARG A 116 2.52 -23.24 8.46
C ARG A 116 2.38 -24.27 7.34
N TYR A 117 1.95 -23.86 6.15
CA TYR A 117 1.61 -24.78 5.05
C TYR A 117 2.74 -24.96 4.01
N PHE A 118 3.61 -23.96 3.90
CA PHE A 118 4.75 -23.91 2.98
C PHE A 118 6.02 -23.49 3.75
N PRO A 119 6.45 -24.24 4.79
CA PRO A 119 7.51 -23.80 5.70
C PRO A 119 8.88 -23.63 5.04
N ASN A 120 9.09 -24.27 3.89
CA ASN A 120 10.33 -24.24 3.11
C ASN A 120 10.33 -23.19 2.00
N SER A 121 9.19 -22.53 1.75
CA SER A 121 9.14 -21.42 0.80
C SER A 121 9.94 -20.24 1.35
N GLN A 122 10.57 -19.50 0.45
CA GLN A 122 11.16 -18.21 0.77
C GLN A 122 10.25 -17.10 0.22
N VAL A 123 10.56 -15.85 0.55
CA VAL A 123 9.82 -14.67 0.09
C VAL A 123 10.73 -13.83 -0.77
N TRP A 124 10.20 -13.30 -1.87
CA TRP A 124 10.90 -12.35 -2.73
C TRP A 124 10.10 -11.05 -2.79
N VAL A 125 10.77 -9.94 -2.52
CA VAL A 125 10.20 -8.59 -2.56
C VAL A 125 10.88 -7.75 -3.64
N SER A 126 10.23 -6.69 -4.12
CA SER A 126 10.85 -5.73 -5.03
C SER A 126 12.11 -5.09 -4.44
N ASP A 127 13.06 -4.74 -5.31
CA ASP A 127 14.21 -3.89 -4.96
C ASP A 127 14.01 -2.46 -5.47
N PRO A 128 13.73 -1.46 -4.60
CA PRO A 128 13.38 -1.59 -3.17
C PRO A 128 11.88 -1.93 -2.98
N THR A 129 11.46 -2.07 -1.72
CA THR A 129 10.05 -2.30 -1.34
C THR A 129 9.67 -1.49 -0.10
N TRP A 130 8.44 -1.60 0.40
CA TRP A 130 8.06 -1.00 1.68
C TRP A 130 8.85 -1.66 2.83
N ASP A 131 9.59 -0.87 3.61
CA ASP A 131 10.56 -1.34 4.61
C ASP A 131 10.02 -2.47 5.52
N ASN A 132 8.75 -2.38 5.93
CA ASN A 132 8.15 -3.37 6.82
C ASN A 132 7.83 -4.72 6.15
N HIS A 133 7.89 -4.86 4.83
CA HIS A 133 7.75 -6.16 4.18
C HIS A 133 8.80 -7.15 4.70
N ARG A 134 10.07 -6.76 4.67
CA ARG A 134 11.15 -7.61 5.20
C ARG A 134 10.91 -7.94 6.66
N PHE A 135 10.64 -6.93 7.48
CA PHE A 135 10.41 -7.11 8.91
C PHE A 135 9.26 -8.09 9.20
N ILE A 136 8.11 -7.94 8.54
CA ILE A 136 6.93 -8.80 8.76
C ILE A 136 7.26 -10.26 8.39
N PHE A 137 7.85 -10.50 7.22
CA PHE A 137 8.11 -11.85 6.73
C PHE A 137 9.30 -12.52 7.44
N GLU A 138 10.39 -11.81 7.71
CA GLU A 138 11.53 -12.35 8.48
C GLU A 138 11.09 -12.72 9.91
N ARG A 139 10.30 -11.86 10.57
CA ARG A 139 9.74 -12.15 11.90
C ARG A 139 8.66 -13.24 11.88
N ALA A 140 8.09 -13.55 10.72
CA ALA A 140 7.26 -14.74 10.52
C ALA A 140 8.08 -16.01 10.22
N GLY A 141 9.41 -15.91 10.13
CA GLY A 141 10.33 -17.05 9.96
C GLY A 141 10.70 -17.37 8.52
N PHE A 142 10.58 -16.41 7.59
CA PHE A 142 11.02 -16.58 6.21
C PHE A 142 12.43 -16.04 5.98
N THR A 143 13.14 -16.67 5.04
CA THR A 143 14.22 -15.99 4.32
C THR A 143 13.58 -15.02 3.32
N VAL A 144 13.98 -13.74 3.35
CA VAL A 144 13.46 -12.70 2.45
C VAL A 144 14.55 -12.22 1.49
N ASN A 145 14.33 -12.47 0.20
CA ASN A 145 15.19 -12.11 -0.91
C ASN A 145 14.61 -10.94 -1.71
N THR A 146 15.33 -10.47 -2.72
CA THR A 146 14.85 -9.45 -3.67
C THR A 146 14.76 -9.97 -5.09
N TYR A 147 13.92 -9.31 -5.90
CA TYR A 147 13.99 -9.33 -7.35
C TYR A 147 14.24 -7.90 -7.88
N PRO A 148 14.94 -7.74 -9.02
CA PRO A 148 15.17 -6.43 -9.63
C PRO A 148 13.84 -5.71 -9.92
N TYR A 149 13.77 -4.41 -9.64
CA TYR A 149 12.54 -3.64 -9.87
C TYR A 149 12.81 -2.21 -10.29
N TYR A 150 13.36 -1.37 -9.40
CA TYR A 150 13.61 0.03 -9.70
C TYR A 150 14.91 0.23 -10.48
N ASP A 151 14.86 1.03 -11.53
CA ASP A 151 16.04 1.46 -12.27
C ASP A 151 16.49 2.85 -11.82
N GLU A 152 17.62 2.94 -11.13
CA GLU A 152 18.17 4.24 -10.70
C GLU A 152 18.52 5.16 -11.87
N ALA A 153 18.96 4.60 -13.01
CA ALA A 153 19.42 5.39 -14.15
C ALA A 153 18.25 6.08 -14.88
N THR A 154 17.16 5.33 -15.06
CA THR A 154 15.96 5.82 -15.77
C THR A 154 14.89 6.39 -14.84
N GLY A 155 14.89 6.00 -13.55
CA GLY A 155 13.80 6.27 -12.62
C GLY A 155 12.56 5.42 -12.84
N GLY A 156 12.65 4.41 -13.73
CA GLY A 156 11.57 3.52 -14.16
C GLY A 156 11.73 2.08 -13.66
N LEU A 157 11.27 1.12 -14.47
CA LEU A 157 11.17 -0.30 -14.13
C LEU A 157 12.21 -1.15 -14.90
N GLN A 158 12.96 -2.00 -14.19
CA GLN A 158 13.84 -3.02 -14.75
C GLN A 158 13.05 -4.30 -15.12
N PHE A 159 12.07 -4.17 -16.02
CA PHE A 159 11.09 -5.24 -16.24
C PHE A 159 11.68 -6.56 -16.75
N GLU A 160 12.61 -6.51 -17.70
CA GLU A 160 13.26 -7.72 -18.22
C GLU A 160 14.04 -8.45 -17.11
N ALA A 161 14.84 -7.71 -16.33
CA ALA A 161 15.58 -8.28 -15.20
C ALA A 161 14.67 -8.81 -14.08
N MET A 162 13.54 -8.15 -13.84
CA MET A 162 12.50 -8.61 -12.91
C MET A 162 11.96 -9.98 -13.34
N VAL A 163 11.53 -10.11 -14.59
CA VAL A 163 10.97 -11.35 -15.15
C VAL A 163 12.02 -12.45 -15.14
N ASP A 164 13.24 -12.18 -15.58
CA ASP A 164 14.35 -13.14 -15.59
C ASP A 164 14.70 -13.68 -14.20
N ALA A 165 14.58 -12.84 -13.16
CA ALA A 165 14.81 -13.27 -11.79
C ALA A 165 13.66 -14.15 -11.28
N ILE A 166 12.42 -13.76 -11.56
CA ILE A 166 11.21 -14.47 -11.12
C ILE A 166 11.07 -15.83 -11.83
N ASP A 167 11.42 -15.91 -13.11
CA ASP A 167 11.37 -17.15 -13.89
C ASP A 167 12.36 -18.23 -13.37
N LYS A 168 13.40 -17.83 -12.64
CA LYS A 168 14.39 -18.75 -12.06
C LYS A 168 14.00 -19.28 -10.68
N LEU A 169 12.91 -18.78 -10.10
CA LEU A 169 12.51 -19.17 -8.75
C LEU A 169 12.02 -20.63 -8.70
N PRO A 170 12.23 -21.32 -7.57
CA PRO A 170 11.67 -22.65 -7.35
C PRO A 170 10.16 -22.56 -7.14
N ALA A 171 9.44 -23.62 -7.48
CA ALA A 171 8.00 -23.72 -7.25
C ALA A 171 7.61 -23.42 -5.79
N ARG A 172 6.46 -22.76 -5.61
CA ARG A 172 5.89 -22.29 -4.34
C ARG A 172 6.68 -21.17 -3.66
N SER A 173 7.60 -20.53 -4.37
CA SER A 173 8.20 -19.28 -3.92
C SER A 173 7.15 -18.20 -3.74
N VAL A 174 7.19 -17.45 -2.64
CA VAL A 174 6.26 -16.34 -2.39
C VAL A 174 6.78 -15.09 -3.06
N VAL A 175 6.05 -14.56 -4.04
CA VAL A 175 6.43 -13.32 -4.74
C VAL A 175 5.51 -12.21 -4.25
N LEU A 176 6.05 -11.30 -3.44
CA LEU A 176 5.31 -10.18 -2.88
C LEU A 176 5.29 -9.02 -3.88
N LEU A 177 4.11 -8.67 -4.37
CA LEU A 177 3.88 -7.74 -5.47
C LEU A 177 3.04 -6.56 -4.99
N HIS A 178 3.41 -5.32 -5.35
CA HIS A 178 2.53 -4.17 -5.15
C HIS A 178 1.52 -4.13 -6.29
N ALA A 179 0.22 -4.01 -6.01
CA ALA A 179 -0.81 -3.98 -7.05
C ALA A 179 -0.67 -2.75 -7.97
N CYS A 180 -0.41 -1.60 -7.36
CA CYS A 180 -0.24 -0.29 -7.98
C CYS A 180 0.36 0.68 -6.96
N CYS A 181 0.72 1.89 -7.39
CA CYS A 181 1.25 2.95 -6.53
C CYS A 181 2.42 2.47 -5.66
N HIS A 182 3.40 1.80 -6.28
CA HIS A 182 4.49 1.11 -5.58
C HIS A 182 5.12 1.98 -4.48
N ASN A 183 5.17 1.46 -3.26
CA ASN A 183 5.87 2.10 -2.16
C ASN A 183 7.25 1.45 -2.02
N PRO A 184 8.35 2.20 -2.25
CA PRO A 184 8.43 3.66 -2.13
C PRO A 184 8.60 4.45 -3.43
N THR A 185 8.70 3.80 -4.59
CA THR A 185 9.22 4.45 -5.80
C THR A 185 8.16 5.16 -6.64
N GLY A 186 6.90 4.73 -6.56
CA GLY A 186 5.81 5.13 -7.46
C GLY A 186 5.90 4.54 -8.87
N VAL A 187 6.91 3.72 -9.17
CA VAL A 187 7.03 3.01 -10.45
C VAL A 187 6.10 1.80 -10.43
N ASP A 188 5.24 1.66 -11.43
CA ASP A 188 4.30 0.56 -11.53
C ASP A 188 4.48 -0.21 -12.83
N LEU A 189 4.09 -1.48 -12.82
CA LEU A 189 3.89 -2.26 -14.05
C LEU A 189 2.66 -1.73 -14.80
N ASN A 190 2.71 -1.79 -16.13
CA ASN A 190 1.52 -1.65 -16.97
C ASN A 190 0.80 -3.00 -17.16
N ASP A 191 -0.41 -2.97 -17.72
CA ASP A 191 -1.26 -4.16 -17.86
C ASP A 191 -0.61 -5.27 -18.73
N ALA A 192 0.11 -4.90 -19.79
CA ALA A 192 0.80 -5.87 -20.64
C ALA A 192 1.96 -6.57 -19.90
N GLN A 193 2.71 -5.81 -19.11
CA GLN A 193 3.76 -6.33 -18.23
C GLN A 193 3.17 -7.25 -17.15
N TRP A 194 2.02 -6.89 -16.57
CA TRP A 194 1.31 -7.74 -15.63
C TRP A 194 0.88 -9.07 -16.25
N VAL A 195 0.30 -9.04 -17.45
CA VAL A 195 -0.10 -10.28 -18.17
C VAL A 195 1.10 -11.19 -18.38
N GLN A 196 2.23 -10.65 -18.86
CA GLN A 196 3.46 -11.43 -19.03
C GLN A 196 3.97 -12.01 -17.70
N LEU A 197 3.96 -11.22 -16.63
CA LEU A 197 4.40 -11.69 -15.31
C LEU A 197 3.49 -12.80 -14.76
N ILE A 198 2.17 -12.68 -14.92
CA ILE A 198 1.21 -13.69 -14.46
C ILE A 198 1.44 -15.04 -15.14
N GLU A 199 1.78 -15.06 -16.43
CA GLU A 199 2.15 -16.29 -17.12
C GLU A 199 3.39 -16.95 -16.50
N VAL A 200 4.41 -16.18 -16.14
CA VAL A 200 5.60 -16.70 -15.45
C VAL A 200 5.24 -17.23 -14.07
N LEU A 201 4.47 -16.48 -13.27
CA LEU A 201 4.02 -16.92 -11.94
C LEU A 201 3.29 -18.27 -12.02
N LYS A 202 2.44 -18.45 -13.04
CA LYS A 202 1.69 -19.67 -13.29
C LYS A 202 2.59 -20.83 -13.75
N GLN A 203 3.42 -20.62 -14.77
CA GLN A 203 4.33 -21.64 -15.33
C GLN A 203 5.32 -22.17 -14.30
N ARG A 204 5.74 -21.30 -13.37
CA ARG A 204 6.69 -21.63 -12.32
C ARG A 204 6.02 -22.13 -11.02
N GLU A 205 4.69 -22.22 -10.99
CA GLU A 205 3.90 -22.61 -9.80
C GLU A 205 4.25 -21.75 -8.57
N LEU A 206 4.39 -20.44 -8.75
CA LEU A 206 4.73 -19.51 -7.66
C LEU A 206 3.48 -19.13 -6.84
N LEU A 207 3.69 -18.53 -5.68
CA LEU A 207 2.64 -18.02 -4.80
C LEU A 207 2.64 -16.49 -4.84
N PRO A 208 1.81 -15.85 -5.68
CA PRO A 208 1.66 -14.40 -5.68
C PRO A 208 1.04 -13.95 -4.35
N PHE A 209 1.67 -12.97 -3.71
CA PHE A 209 1.10 -12.23 -2.59
C PHE A 209 1.02 -10.77 -3.01
N VAL A 210 -0.18 -10.29 -3.33
CA VAL A 210 -0.40 -8.92 -3.79
C VAL A 210 -0.74 -8.01 -2.61
N ASP A 211 0.04 -6.94 -2.40
CA ASP A 211 -0.28 -5.84 -1.49
C ASP A 211 -0.92 -4.68 -2.27
N MET A 212 -2.18 -4.38 -1.96
CA MET A 212 -2.96 -3.27 -2.52
C MET A 212 -3.38 -2.28 -1.42
N ALA A 213 -2.43 -1.46 -0.98
CA ALA A 213 -2.67 -0.45 0.04
C ALA A 213 -3.24 0.89 -0.48
N TYR A 214 -3.30 1.08 -1.81
CA TYR A 214 -3.53 2.38 -2.47
C TYR A 214 -4.61 2.35 -3.56
N GLN A 215 -5.54 1.39 -3.55
CA GLN A 215 -6.61 1.31 -4.54
C GLN A 215 -7.39 2.65 -4.62
N GLY A 216 -7.39 3.26 -5.80
CA GLY A 216 -7.99 4.57 -6.10
C GLY A 216 -7.00 5.73 -6.19
N PHE A 217 -5.71 5.54 -5.88
CA PHE A 217 -4.68 6.60 -5.97
C PHE A 217 -3.79 6.53 -7.22
N GLY A 218 -3.94 5.50 -8.05
CA GLY A 218 -3.18 5.37 -9.29
C GLY A 218 -3.98 5.88 -10.48
N SER A 219 -4.82 5.01 -11.02
CA SER A 219 -5.66 5.25 -12.20
C SER A 219 -7.16 5.07 -11.90
N GLY A 220 -7.53 5.02 -10.62
CA GLY A 220 -8.90 4.86 -10.14
C GLY A 220 -9.17 3.46 -9.60
N ILE A 221 -10.30 3.32 -8.90
CA ILE A 221 -10.62 2.13 -8.07
C ILE A 221 -10.58 0.82 -8.87
N GLU A 222 -11.16 0.84 -10.07
CA GLU A 222 -11.28 -0.34 -10.92
C GLU A 222 -9.95 -0.72 -11.59
N ALA A 223 -9.25 0.27 -12.14
CA ALA A 223 -7.97 0.09 -12.82
C ALA A 223 -6.86 -0.36 -11.86
N ASP A 224 -6.84 0.21 -10.65
CA ASP A 224 -5.83 -0.12 -9.62
C ASP A 224 -5.94 -1.58 -9.12
N ALA A 225 -7.08 -2.23 -9.34
CA ALA A 225 -7.29 -3.64 -8.98
C ALA A 225 -7.00 -4.63 -10.11
N PHE A 226 -6.48 -4.17 -11.26
CA PHE A 226 -6.29 -4.97 -12.48
C PHE A 226 -5.61 -6.31 -12.21
N VAL A 227 -4.42 -6.31 -11.60
CA VAL A 227 -3.64 -7.55 -11.37
C VAL A 227 -4.40 -8.58 -10.54
N ILE A 228 -5.14 -8.14 -9.51
CA ILE A 228 -5.91 -9.04 -8.64
C ILE A 228 -7.06 -9.68 -9.41
N ARG A 229 -7.75 -8.88 -10.22
CA ARG A 229 -8.87 -9.35 -11.04
C ARG A 229 -8.40 -10.28 -12.15
N GLU A 230 -7.22 -10.00 -12.72
CA GLU A 230 -6.60 -10.85 -13.73
C GLU A 230 -6.14 -12.20 -13.14
N LEU A 231 -5.51 -12.20 -11.95
CA LEU A 231 -5.20 -13.42 -11.20
C LEU A 231 -6.44 -14.27 -10.95
N ALA A 232 -7.53 -13.65 -10.49
CA ALA A 232 -8.80 -14.33 -10.25
C ALA A 232 -9.44 -14.87 -11.55
N ARG A 233 -9.39 -14.09 -12.64
CA ARG A 233 -9.91 -14.50 -13.97
C ARG A 233 -9.14 -15.70 -14.52
N GLN A 234 -7.84 -15.75 -14.29
CA GLN A 234 -6.99 -16.87 -14.70
C GLN A 234 -7.03 -18.07 -13.76
N GLY A 235 -7.72 -17.96 -12.62
CA GLY A 235 -7.81 -19.01 -11.61
C GLY A 235 -6.49 -19.31 -10.91
N LEU A 236 -5.53 -18.37 -10.89
CA LEU A 236 -4.24 -18.57 -10.23
C LEU A 236 -4.40 -18.35 -8.72
N PRO A 237 -4.07 -19.34 -7.86
CA PRO A 237 -4.11 -19.14 -6.41
C PRO A 237 -3.19 -18.00 -5.99
N ALA A 238 -3.73 -17.04 -5.23
CA ALA A 238 -2.98 -15.87 -4.80
C ALA A 238 -3.53 -15.30 -3.48
N PHE A 239 -2.63 -14.67 -2.72
CA PHE A 239 -2.96 -13.91 -1.53
C PHE A 239 -3.10 -12.43 -1.89
N VAL A 240 -4.08 -11.74 -1.29
CA VAL A 240 -4.32 -10.32 -1.50
C VAL A 240 -4.48 -9.64 -0.14
N ALA A 241 -3.51 -8.79 0.22
CA ALA A 241 -3.65 -7.86 1.34
C ALA A 241 -4.15 -6.52 0.82
N ASN A 242 -5.29 -6.05 1.32
CA ASN A 242 -5.79 -4.71 1.01
C ASN A 242 -5.85 -3.85 2.28
N SER A 243 -5.70 -2.53 2.13
CA SER A 243 -5.78 -1.59 3.24
C SER A 243 -6.74 -0.45 2.96
N PHE A 244 -7.52 -0.08 3.98
CA PHE A 244 -8.35 1.12 3.97
C PHE A 244 -7.72 2.33 4.67
N SER A 245 -6.46 2.22 5.11
CA SER A 245 -5.81 3.32 5.82
C SER A 245 -5.73 4.59 4.98
N LYS A 246 -5.50 4.47 3.66
CA LYS A 246 -5.28 5.61 2.77
C LYS A 246 -6.58 6.03 2.07
N ASN A 247 -7.22 5.08 1.39
CA ASN A 247 -8.37 5.38 0.52
C ASN A 247 -9.67 5.66 1.29
N PHE A 248 -9.72 5.41 2.59
CA PHE A 248 -10.78 5.90 3.49
C PHE A 248 -10.29 6.98 4.46
N SER A 249 -9.02 7.35 4.42
CA SER A 249 -8.37 8.18 5.45
C SER A 249 -8.47 7.60 6.88
N LEU A 250 -8.64 6.28 7.02
CA LEU A 250 -8.83 5.56 8.29
C LEU A 250 -7.51 4.93 8.80
N TYR A 251 -6.45 5.72 8.88
CA TYR A 251 -5.10 5.26 9.25
C TYR A 251 -5.07 4.59 10.64
N GLY A 252 -5.66 5.25 11.63
CA GLY A 252 -5.68 4.85 13.04
C GLY A 252 -6.67 3.73 13.36
N GLU A 253 -7.73 3.56 12.56
CA GLU A 253 -8.76 2.53 12.76
C GLU A 253 -8.32 1.12 12.34
N ARG A 254 -7.15 1.01 11.70
CA ARG A 254 -6.52 -0.28 11.32
C ARG A 254 -7.46 -1.19 10.52
N CYS A 255 -8.09 -0.65 9.47
CA CYS A 255 -9.00 -1.40 8.61
C CYS A 255 -8.28 -1.97 7.38
N GLY A 256 -8.38 -3.29 7.17
CA GLY A 256 -7.91 -3.99 5.97
C GLY A 256 -8.59 -5.35 5.79
N GLY A 257 -8.17 -6.08 4.77
CA GLY A 257 -8.62 -7.44 4.49
C GLY A 257 -7.48 -8.30 3.96
N LEU A 258 -7.57 -9.60 4.25
CA LEU A 258 -6.79 -10.63 3.59
C LEU A 258 -7.76 -11.53 2.82
N SER A 259 -7.57 -11.62 1.52
CA SER A 259 -8.31 -12.51 0.63
C SER A 259 -7.37 -13.54 0.00
N VAL A 260 -7.84 -14.77 -0.18
CA VAL A 260 -7.10 -15.84 -0.86
C VAL A 260 -7.96 -16.41 -1.97
N ILE A 261 -7.50 -16.27 -3.21
CA ILE A 261 -8.10 -16.93 -4.38
C ILE A 261 -7.74 -18.42 -4.30
N CYS A 262 -8.74 -19.28 -4.35
CA CYS A 262 -8.59 -20.73 -4.25
C CYS A 262 -9.11 -21.42 -5.51
N GLU A 263 -8.67 -22.67 -5.71
CA GLU A 263 -9.04 -23.54 -6.84
C GLU A 263 -10.53 -23.92 -6.84
N SER A 264 -11.17 -23.93 -5.67
CA SER A 264 -12.57 -24.31 -5.50
C SER A 264 -13.19 -23.71 -4.22
N PRO A 265 -14.53 -23.73 -4.09
CA PRO A 265 -15.23 -23.26 -2.89
C PRO A 265 -14.86 -24.10 -1.65
N GLU A 266 -14.71 -25.42 -1.80
CA GLU A 266 -14.31 -26.29 -0.70
C GLU A 266 -12.87 -26.01 -0.23
N ALA A 267 -11.99 -25.64 -1.17
CA ALA A 267 -10.65 -25.19 -0.83
C ALA A 267 -10.69 -23.85 -0.08
N ALA A 268 -11.51 -22.90 -0.54
CA ALA A 268 -11.71 -21.61 0.13
C ALA A 268 -12.23 -21.77 1.56
N ASP A 269 -13.17 -22.69 1.81
CA ASP A 269 -13.67 -22.96 3.16
C ASP A 269 -12.57 -23.50 4.10
N ARG A 270 -11.74 -24.42 3.63
CA ARG A 270 -10.60 -24.94 4.41
C ARG A 270 -9.57 -23.85 4.69
N VAL A 271 -9.25 -23.04 3.68
CA VAL A 271 -8.32 -21.91 3.81
C VAL A 271 -8.87 -20.91 4.83
N LEU A 272 -10.15 -20.52 4.73
CA LEU A 272 -10.80 -19.62 5.67
C LEU A 272 -10.70 -20.12 7.10
N GLY A 273 -10.97 -21.41 7.35
CA GLY A 273 -10.83 -22.01 8.67
C GLY A 273 -9.42 -21.82 9.25
N GLN A 274 -8.38 -22.01 8.43
CA GLN A 274 -6.99 -21.89 8.87
C GLN A 274 -6.51 -20.43 8.98
N LEU A 275 -7.02 -19.52 8.16
CA LEU A 275 -6.83 -18.08 8.36
C LEU A 275 -7.43 -17.64 9.70
N THR A 276 -8.63 -18.11 10.04
CA THR A 276 -9.22 -17.80 11.36
C THR A 276 -8.44 -18.42 12.52
N SER A 277 -7.79 -19.58 12.32
CA SER A 277 -6.86 -20.15 13.30
C SER A 277 -5.65 -19.22 13.51
N ALA A 278 -5.06 -18.67 12.44
CA ALA A 278 -3.94 -17.73 12.54
C ALA A 278 -4.35 -16.43 13.25
N VAL A 279 -5.56 -15.92 12.96
CA VAL A 279 -6.14 -14.78 13.68
C VAL A 279 -6.31 -15.09 15.18
N ARG A 280 -6.85 -16.27 15.51
CA ARG A 280 -7.10 -16.69 16.89
C ARG A 280 -5.84 -16.72 17.74
N SER A 281 -4.74 -17.25 17.19
CA SER A 281 -3.45 -17.31 17.88
C SER A 281 -2.74 -15.97 18.01
N ASN A 282 -3.27 -14.91 17.39
CA ASN A 282 -2.67 -13.59 17.38
C ASN A 282 -3.49 -12.60 18.23
N TYR A 283 -4.68 -12.23 17.78
CA TYR A 283 -5.52 -11.20 18.40
C TYR A 283 -6.96 -11.64 18.66
N SER A 284 -7.25 -12.94 18.61
CA SER A 284 -8.57 -13.54 18.82
C SER A 284 -9.60 -13.18 17.74
N ASN A 285 -10.04 -11.92 17.65
CA ASN A 285 -11.00 -11.40 16.68
C ASN A 285 -10.77 -9.90 16.44
N PRO A 286 -11.11 -9.38 15.24
CA PRO A 286 -10.75 -8.01 14.84
C PRO A 286 -11.69 -6.93 15.43
N PRO A 287 -11.31 -5.64 15.39
CA PRO A 287 -12.09 -4.54 15.95
C PRO A 287 -13.36 -4.21 15.14
N THR A 288 -14.37 -3.65 15.81
CA THR A 288 -15.70 -3.43 15.20
C THR A 288 -15.87 -2.08 14.50
N HIS A 289 -15.28 -1.00 15.03
CA HIS A 289 -15.68 0.37 14.69
C HIS A 289 -15.42 0.72 13.21
N GLY A 290 -14.16 0.76 12.78
CA GLY A 290 -13.82 1.04 11.40
C GLY A 290 -14.41 0.05 10.39
N ALA A 291 -14.58 -1.23 10.77
CA ALA A 291 -15.25 -2.21 9.90
C ALA A 291 -16.73 -1.89 9.66
N LYS A 292 -17.45 -1.40 10.68
CA LYS A 292 -18.83 -0.92 10.49
C LYS A 292 -18.89 0.34 9.64
N ILE A 293 -17.93 1.27 9.79
CA ILE A 293 -17.84 2.49 8.95
C ILE A 293 -17.65 2.09 7.48
N VAL A 294 -16.62 1.31 7.18
CA VAL A 294 -16.31 0.87 5.82
C VAL A 294 -17.48 0.10 5.21
N ALA A 295 -18.05 -0.87 5.95
CA ALA A 295 -19.20 -1.63 5.47
C ALA A 295 -20.39 -0.70 5.17
N LYS A 296 -20.69 0.25 6.05
CA LYS A 296 -21.80 1.21 5.87
C LYS A 296 -21.57 2.10 4.65
N VAL A 297 -20.36 2.61 4.45
CA VAL A 297 -20.03 3.43 3.28
C VAL A 297 -20.18 2.61 2.00
N LEU A 298 -19.56 1.43 1.92
CA LEU A 298 -19.55 0.63 0.70
C LEU A 298 -20.92 0.02 0.37
N SER A 299 -21.79 -0.22 1.35
CA SER A 299 -23.12 -0.79 1.16
C SER A 299 -24.25 0.23 1.03
N THR A 300 -23.97 1.54 1.16
CA THR A 300 -24.97 2.60 1.03
C THR A 300 -24.66 3.39 -0.24
N PRO A 301 -25.50 3.32 -1.30
CA PRO A 301 -25.18 3.90 -2.62
C PRO A 301 -24.74 5.37 -2.58
N GLU A 302 -25.41 6.19 -1.76
CA GLU A 302 -25.11 7.61 -1.64
C GLU A 302 -23.76 7.86 -0.96
N LEU A 303 -23.45 7.09 0.09
CA LEU A 303 -22.16 7.19 0.79
C LEU A 303 -21.02 6.64 -0.07
N ARG A 304 -21.25 5.53 -0.77
CA ARG A 304 -20.29 4.95 -1.70
C ARG A 304 -19.94 5.96 -2.79
N LYS A 305 -20.94 6.58 -3.42
CA LYS A 305 -20.71 7.63 -4.41
C LYS A 305 -19.93 8.81 -3.83
N SER A 306 -20.30 9.31 -2.66
CA SER A 306 -19.55 10.39 -1.99
C SER A 306 -18.10 10.01 -1.70
N TRP A 307 -17.84 8.75 -1.35
CA TRP A 307 -16.49 8.24 -1.11
C TRP A 307 -15.68 8.15 -2.41
N GLU A 308 -16.27 7.60 -3.48
CA GLU A 308 -15.63 7.47 -4.80
C GLU A 308 -15.27 8.85 -5.39
N ASP A 309 -16.19 9.82 -5.30
CA ASP A 309 -16.00 11.19 -5.79
C ASP A 309 -14.86 11.91 -5.04
N GLU A 310 -14.83 11.78 -3.71
CA GLU A 310 -13.79 12.39 -2.87
C GLU A 310 -12.43 11.71 -3.09
N LEU A 311 -12.37 10.38 -3.19
CA LEU A 311 -11.14 9.64 -3.49
C LEU A 311 -10.58 10.00 -4.87
N SER A 312 -11.45 10.13 -5.88
CA SER A 312 -11.07 10.62 -7.20
C SER A 312 -10.46 12.02 -7.14
N THR A 313 -11.06 12.92 -6.35
CA THR A 313 -10.54 14.28 -6.12
C THR A 313 -9.15 14.24 -5.46
N MET A 314 -8.96 13.36 -4.46
CA MET A 314 -7.66 13.16 -3.81
C MET A 314 -6.58 12.68 -4.79
N CYS A 315 -6.93 11.72 -5.66
CA CYS A 315 -6.06 11.22 -6.72
C CYS A 315 -5.68 12.34 -7.70
N GLN A 316 -6.66 13.10 -8.20
CA GLN A 316 -6.44 14.21 -9.13
C GLN A 316 -5.55 15.31 -8.54
N ARG A 317 -5.67 15.58 -7.24
CA ARG A 317 -4.82 16.54 -6.54
C ARG A 317 -3.35 16.08 -6.51
N ILE A 318 -3.09 14.79 -6.23
CA ILE A 318 -1.73 14.24 -6.31
C ILE A 318 -1.17 14.41 -7.73
N THR A 319 -1.94 14.07 -8.76
CA THR A 319 -1.54 14.26 -10.17
C THR A 319 -1.25 15.73 -10.49
N ARG A 320 -2.07 16.67 -9.98
CA ARG A 320 -1.80 18.11 -10.10
C ARG A 320 -0.47 18.50 -9.47
N MET A 321 -0.17 17.99 -8.27
CA MET A 321 1.08 18.28 -7.57
C MET A 321 2.30 17.69 -8.26
N ARG A 322 2.16 16.51 -8.89
CA ARG A 322 3.18 15.95 -9.79
C ARG A 322 3.48 16.88 -10.95
N GLY A 323 2.44 17.39 -11.62
CA GLY A 323 2.57 18.40 -12.66
C GLY A 323 3.23 19.68 -12.16
N ALA A 324 2.78 20.22 -11.03
CA ALA A 324 3.30 21.47 -10.48
C ALA A 324 4.80 21.39 -10.09
N ILE A 325 5.23 20.30 -9.43
CA ILE A 325 6.65 20.15 -9.09
C ILE A 325 7.51 19.90 -10.33
N HIS A 326 7.01 19.14 -11.31
CA HIS A 326 7.66 18.97 -12.61
C HIS A 326 7.88 20.34 -13.27
N GLU A 327 6.82 21.14 -13.41
CA GLU A 327 6.92 22.46 -14.02
C GLU A 327 7.87 23.42 -13.28
N GLY A 328 7.92 23.33 -11.95
CA GLY A 328 8.84 24.12 -11.12
C GLY A 328 10.32 23.71 -11.24
N LEU A 329 10.59 22.46 -11.65
CA LEU A 329 11.95 21.91 -11.84
C LEU A 329 12.43 21.99 -13.31
N ARG A 330 11.51 22.16 -14.26
CA ARG A 330 11.81 22.22 -15.69
C ARG A 330 12.90 23.24 -16.02
N GLY A 331 13.95 22.79 -16.72
CA GLY A 331 15.12 23.61 -17.08
C GLY A 331 16.10 23.88 -15.93
N ARG A 332 15.88 23.31 -14.74
CA ARG A 332 16.72 23.48 -13.54
C ARG A 332 17.38 22.18 -13.07
N VAL A 333 16.98 21.05 -13.65
CA VAL A 333 17.47 19.70 -13.34
C VAL A 333 17.57 18.88 -14.64
N PRO A 334 18.34 17.78 -14.68
CA PRO A 334 18.40 16.88 -15.84
C PRO A 334 17.04 16.26 -16.20
N ASP A 335 16.77 16.03 -17.49
CA ASP A 335 15.48 15.53 -17.99
C ASP A 335 15.09 14.17 -17.41
N ASN A 336 16.05 13.26 -17.17
CA ASN A 336 15.81 11.96 -16.53
C ASN A 336 15.47 12.08 -15.03
N MET A 337 15.84 13.18 -14.38
CA MET A 337 15.34 13.49 -13.03
C MET A 337 13.95 14.11 -13.06
N LEU A 338 13.53 14.66 -14.19
CA LEU A 338 12.27 15.37 -14.34
C LEU A 338 11.11 14.43 -14.72
N SER A 339 11.32 13.49 -15.66
CA SER A 339 10.27 12.58 -16.16
C SER A 339 9.60 11.75 -15.06
N ARG A 340 10.38 11.32 -14.06
CA ARG A 340 9.93 10.52 -12.91
C ARG A 340 8.73 11.12 -12.17
N TYR A 341 8.60 12.45 -12.12
CA TYR A 341 7.50 13.08 -11.39
C TYR A 341 6.16 12.84 -12.08
N LEU A 342 6.15 12.72 -13.40
CA LEU A 342 4.95 12.50 -14.21
C LEU A 342 4.68 11.00 -14.47
N GLU A 343 5.72 10.20 -14.66
CA GLU A 343 5.60 8.78 -14.98
C GLU A 343 5.26 7.92 -13.74
N GLN A 344 5.76 8.30 -12.57
CA GLN A 344 5.46 7.61 -11.33
C GLN A 344 4.05 7.96 -10.83
N ARG A 345 3.40 7.02 -10.14
CA ARG A 345 2.01 7.11 -9.67
C ARG A 345 1.90 7.00 -8.15
N GLY A 346 0.71 7.27 -7.65
CA GLY A 346 0.40 7.18 -6.23
C GLY A 346 1.05 8.27 -5.38
N MET A 347 1.16 8.02 -4.07
CA MET A 347 1.60 9.03 -3.10
C MET A 347 3.09 9.32 -3.11
N PHE A 348 3.92 8.50 -3.76
CA PHE A 348 5.38 8.57 -3.63
C PHE A 348 6.10 8.77 -4.95
N THR A 349 7.27 9.38 -4.86
CA THR A 349 8.26 9.42 -5.93
C THR A 349 9.64 9.17 -5.33
N TYR A 350 10.44 8.36 -6.02
CA TYR A 350 11.88 8.30 -5.80
C TYR A 350 12.57 9.42 -6.57
N THR A 351 12.97 10.47 -5.86
CA THR A 351 13.49 11.72 -6.45
C THR A 351 14.84 11.58 -7.13
N GLY A 352 15.62 10.55 -6.78
CA GLY A 352 17.02 10.39 -7.24
C GLY A 352 18.02 11.24 -6.45
N LEU A 353 17.56 11.96 -5.43
CA LEU A 353 18.44 12.66 -4.49
C LEU A 353 19.21 11.64 -3.66
N SER A 354 20.52 11.84 -3.55
CA SER A 354 21.38 11.09 -2.63
C SER A 354 21.03 11.39 -1.16
N ALA A 355 21.43 10.51 -0.25
CA ALA A 355 21.24 10.74 1.19
C ALA A 355 21.86 12.05 1.66
N ALA A 356 23.03 12.43 1.13
CA ALA A 356 23.68 13.70 1.44
C ALA A 356 22.85 14.90 0.96
N GLN A 357 22.30 14.84 -0.26
CA GLN A 357 21.41 15.89 -0.78
C GLN A 357 20.10 16.00 0.02
N VAL A 358 19.53 14.87 0.46
CA VAL A 358 18.37 14.87 1.37
C VAL A 358 18.72 15.51 2.72
N ASP A 359 19.91 15.24 3.25
CA ASP A 359 20.38 15.89 4.48
C ASP A 359 20.52 17.41 4.28
N VAL A 360 21.06 17.88 3.15
CA VAL A 360 21.11 19.33 2.83
C VAL A 360 19.71 19.95 2.70
N LEU A 361 18.76 19.27 2.04
CA LEU A 361 17.37 19.74 1.97
C LEU A 361 16.74 19.94 3.36
N ARG A 362 17.00 19.01 4.28
CA ARG A 362 16.52 19.10 5.65
C ARG A 362 17.18 20.26 6.40
N GLU A 363 18.51 20.31 6.41
CA GLU A 363 19.25 21.26 7.23
C GLU A 363 19.16 22.69 6.68
N ALA A 364 19.36 22.90 5.38
CA ALA A 364 19.39 24.24 4.78
C ALA A 364 18.01 24.77 4.39
N HIS A 365 17.07 23.90 3.99
CA HIS A 365 15.80 24.33 3.40
C HIS A 365 14.56 23.97 4.24
N GLY A 366 14.71 23.13 5.27
CA GLY A 366 13.57 22.68 6.07
C GLY A 366 12.60 21.79 5.30
N VAL A 367 13.07 21.10 4.26
CA VAL A 367 12.28 20.16 3.46
C VAL A 367 12.68 18.73 3.84
N TYR A 368 11.74 17.97 4.41
CA TYR A 368 12.00 16.67 5.01
C TYR A 368 11.55 15.53 4.09
N LEU A 369 12.51 14.75 3.57
CA LEU A 369 12.30 13.52 2.81
C LEU A 369 12.93 12.33 3.56
N ILE A 370 12.58 11.11 3.17
CA ILE A 370 13.35 9.94 3.63
C ILE A 370 14.72 9.97 2.97
N ARG A 371 15.78 9.56 3.70
CA ARG A 371 17.17 9.59 3.23
C ARG A 371 17.42 8.75 1.96
N SER A 372 16.52 7.84 1.60
CA SER A 372 16.53 7.13 0.31
C SER A 372 16.13 7.99 -0.88
N GLY A 373 15.73 9.24 -0.67
CA GLY A 373 15.18 10.11 -1.72
C GLY A 373 13.69 9.91 -1.95
N ARG A 374 12.98 9.09 -1.13
CA ARG A 374 11.51 9.00 -1.17
C ARG A 374 10.88 10.32 -0.75
N MET A 375 10.03 10.86 -1.62
CA MET A 375 9.18 12.01 -1.35
C MET A 375 7.70 11.60 -1.37
N CYS A 376 6.94 11.99 -0.35
CA CYS A 376 5.49 11.91 -0.34
C CYS A 376 4.91 13.10 -1.12
N VAL A 377 4.54 12.86 -2.38
CA VAL A 377 3.88 13.83 -3.26
C VAL A 377 2.56 14.30 -2.64
N ALA A 378 1.88 13.44 -1.88
CA ALA A 378 0.64 13.81 -1.19
C ALA A 378 0.84 14.86 -0.09
N GLY A 379 2.08 15.15 0.34
CA GLY A 379 2.39 16.28 1.23
C GLY A 379 2.58 17.63 0.51
N LEU A 380 2.65 17.63 -0.83
CA LEU A 380 2.69 18.86 -1.62
C LEU A 380 1.29 19.48 -1.72
N ASN A 381 1.23 20.81 -1.76
CA ASN A 381 0.04 21.61 -2.06
C ASN A 381 0.48 22.95 -2.70
N GLU A 382 -0.49 23.75 -3.15
CA GLU A 382 -0.23 25.03 -3.82
C GLU A 382 0.63 26.00 -2.99
N SER A 383 0.57 25.92 -1.65
CA SER A 383 1.33 26.80 -0.77
C SER A 383 2.81 26.43 -0.65
N ASN A 384 3.19 25.16 -0.93
CA ASN A 384 4.55 24.67 -0.67
C ASN A 384 5.28 24.14 -1.91
N VAL A 385 4.58 23.80 -2.99
CA VAL A 385 5.18 23.11 -4.15
C VAL A 385 6.29 23.93 -4.81
N ALA A 386 6.12 25.25 -4.92
CA ALA A 386 7.12 26.15 -5.47
C ALA A 386 8.39 26.21 -4.59
N VAL A 387 8.22 26.24 -3.26
CA VAL A 387 9.34 26.25 -2.30
C VAL A 387 10.12 24.95 -2.35
N VAL A 388 9.42 23.82 -2.47
CA VAL A 388 10.05 22.49 -2.59
C VAL A 388 10.82 22.37 -3.91
N ALA A 389 10.22 22.75 -5.04
CA ALA A 389 10.89 22.74 -6.33
C ALA A 389 12.16 23.61 -6.33
N ASP A 390 12.08 24.82 -5.77
CA ASP A 390 13.24 25.71 -5.65
C ASP A 390 14.35 25.11 -4.77
N SER A 391 13.98 24.50 -3.65
CA SER A 391 14.93 23.86 -2.73
C SER A 391 15.63 22.67 -3.37
N ILE A 392 14.89 21.80 -4.08
CA ILE A 392 15.45 20.66 -4.81
C ILE A 392 16.41 21.14 -5.90
N ALA A 393 16.03 22.13 -6.70
CA ALA A 393 16.88 22.66 -7.75
C ALA A 393 18.17 23.31 -7.21
N LYS A 394 18.12 23.98 -6.05
CA LYS A 394 19.33 24.53 -5.41
C LYS A 394 20.28 23.44 -4.96
N VAL A 395 19.77 22.36 -4.38
CA VAL A 395 20.56 21.23 -3.89
C VAL A 395 21.16 20.37 -5.02
N LEU A 396 20.52 20.34 -6.20
CA LEU A 396 21.06 19.62 -7.35
C LEU A 396 22.13 20.41 -8.13
N ASN A 397 22.13 21.74 -8.04
CA ASN A 397 23.04 22.62 -8.79
C ASN A 397 24.23 23.15 -7.97
N GLY A 398 24.24 22.91 -6.66
CA GLY A 398 25.36 23.23 -5.76
C GLY A 398 26.01 21.97 -5.24
#